data_AF-A0A2E0RYW6-F1
#
_entry.id   AF-A0A2E0RYW6-F1
#
_cell.length_a   1.000
_cell.length_b   1.000
_cell.length_c   1.000
_cell.angle_alpha   90.00
_cell.angle_beta   90.00
_cell.angle_gamma   90.00
#
_symmetry.space_group_name_H-M   'P 1'
#
loop_
_entity.id
_entity.type
_entity.pdbx_description
1 polymer ?
#
loop_
_entity_poly.entity_id
_entity_poly.type
_entity_poly.pdbx_seq_one_letter_code
_entity_poly.pdbx_strand_id
1 'polypeptide(L)'
;MAPFSRMTGGPEGTYRTCCYHPPINKRYTNVIDAFMGKEMNLLRDRMLNNEYIDECKPCYYYDSIGELSQRQVINQEHSYREEFFLEGLEIS
;
A
#
# COMPACT_ATOMS: atom_id res chain seq x y z
N MET A 1 -6.73 -0.04 -4.71
CA MET A 1 -5.78 0.99 -4.20
C MET A 1 -5.19 0.62 -2.84
N ALA A 2 -3.96 0.08 -2.81
CA ALA A 2 -3.43 -0.58 -1.62
C ALA A 2 -3.46 0.26 -0.33
N PRO A 3 -2.86 1.47 -0.25
CA PRO A 3 -2.85 2.21 1.00
C PRO A 3 -4.21 2.72 1.45
N PHE A 4 -5.25 2.62 0.62
CA PHE A 4 -6.60 3.08 0.95
C PHE A 4 -7.55 1.95 1.36
N SER A 5 -7.18 0.68 1.20
CA SER A 5 -8.10 -0.41 1.54
C SER A 5 -7.45 -1.61 2.20
N ARG A 6 -6.12 -1.72 2.19
CA ARG A 6 -5.45 -2.94 2.61
C ARG A 6 -4.05 -2.75 3.19
N MET A 7 -3.57 -3.78 3.87
CA MET A 7 -2.18 -3.95 4.29
C MET A 7 -1.71 -5.38 4.08
N THR A 8 -0.39 -5.58 4.11
CA THR A 8 0.23 -6.90 4.18
C THR A 8 0.98 -7.02 5.51
N GLY A 9 0.72 -8.09 6.26
CA GLY A 9 1.41 -8.43 7.51
C GLY A 9 2.49 -9.49 7.26
N GLY A 10 3.69 -9.26 7.79
CA GLY A 10 4.79 -10.21 7.76
C GLY A 10 4.90 -11.07 9.03
N PRO A 11 5.68 -12.16 9.01
CA PRO A 11 5.76 -13.16 10.08
C PRO A 11 6.29 -12.59 11.40
N GLU A 12 7.08 -11.52 11.36
CA GLU A 12 7.60 -10.85 12.55
C GLU A 12 6.74 -9.69 13.06
N GLY A 13 5.45 -9.67 12.69
CA GLY A 13 4.57 -8.53 13.02
C GLY A 13 5.03 -7.22 12.36
N THR A 14 5.64 -7.32 11.17
CA THR A 14 5.87 -6.15 10.31
C THR A 14 4.62 -5.88 9.49
N TYR A 15 4.40 -4.62 9.14
CA TYR A 15 3.32 -4.23 8.22
C TYR A 15 3.89 -3.54 6.99
N ARG A 16 3.28 -3.79 5.84
CA ARG A 16 3.61 -3.24 4.53
C ARG A 16 2.35 -2.70 3.88
N THR A 17 2.51 -1.73 2.97
CA THR A 17 1.41 -1.23 2.14
C THR A 17 0.93 -2.28 1.15
N CYS A 18 1.85 -3.03 0.53
CA CYS A 18 1.57 -4.16 -0.35
C CYS A 18 2.74 -5.16 -0.32
N CYS A 19 2.59 -6.31 -0.98
CA CYS A 19 3.59 -7.38 -1.02
C CYS A 19 4.98 -6.96 -1.52
N TYR A 20 5.06 -5.97 -2.42
CA TYR A 20 6.34 -5.46 -2.95
C TYR A 20 6.88 -4.23 -2.22
N HIS A 21 6.08 -3.61 -1.34
CA HIS A 21 6.51 -2.45 -0.58
C HIS A 21 7.41 -2.88 0.58
N PRO A 22 8.50 -2.15 0.90
CA PRO A 22 9.25 -2.38 2.12
C PRO A 22 8.35 -2.25 3.36
N PRO A 23 8.72 -2.88 4.50
CA PRO A 23 8.02 -2.66 5.75
C PRO A 23 8.00 -1.19 6.13
N ILE A 24 6.89 -0.73 6.71
CA ILE A 24 6.88 0.57 7.39
C ILE A 24 7.82 0.51 8.60
N ASN A 25 8.47 1.62 8.91
CA ASN A 25 9.56 1.66 9.89
C ASN A 25 9.04 1.51 11.32
N LYS A 26 7.91 2.16 11.65
CA LYS A 26 7.34 2.08 12.98
C LYS A 26 6.73 0.70 13.21
N ARG A 27 7.09 0.08 14.33
CA ARG A 27 6.38 -1.09 14.85
C ARG A 27 5.10 -0.62 15.52
N TYR A 28 3.97 -1.16 15.08
CA TYR A 28 2.65 -0.89 15.64
C TYR A 28 2.14 -2.14 16.34
N THR A 29 1.34 -1.95 17.39
CA THR A 29 0.76 -3.05 18.17
C THR A 29 -0.28 -3.85 17.37
N ASN A 30 -0.96 -3.18 16.44
CA ASN A 30 -1.98 -3.81 15.60
C ASN A 30 -2.00 -3.17 14.20
N VAL A 31 -2.67 -3.86 13.28
CA VAL A 31 -2.78 -3.48 11.87
C VAL A 31 -3.58 -2.19 11.65
N ILE A 32 -4.57 -1.91 12.49
CA ILE A 32 -5.41 -0.71 12.34
C ILE A 32 -4.58 0.54 12.65
N ASP A 33 -3.78 0.52 13.71
CA ASP A 33 -2.87 1.62 14.04
C ASP A 33 -1.78 1.80 12.97
N ALA A 34 -1.31 0.70 12.38
CA ALA A 34 -0.38 0.76 11.27
C ALA A 34 -1.03 1.41 10.02
N PHE A 35 -2.26 1.00 9.70
CA PHE A 35 -3.02 1.50 8.57
C PHE A 35 -3.36 2.98 8.70
N MET A 36 -3.77 3.43 9.90
CA MET A 36 -4.06 4.84 10.19
C MET A 36 -2.80 5.63 10.58
N GLY A 37 -1.64 4.98 10.57
CA GLY A 37 -0.38 5.53 11.03
C GLY A 37 0.19 6.61 10.11
N LYS A 38 1.13 7.39 10.66
CA LYS A 38 1.75 8.53 9.99
C LYS A 38 2.39 8.16 8.64
N GLU A 39 3.07 7.02 8.56
CA GLU A 39 3.75 6.56 7.34
C GLU A 39 2.74 6.24 6.23
N MET A 40 1.62 5.59 6.56
CA MET A 40 0.56 5.30 5.61
C MET A 40 -0.17 6.58 5.17
N ASN A 41 -0.42 7.52 6.08
CA ASN A 41 -1.02 8.81 5.74
C ASN A 41 -0.12 9.61 4.78
N LEU A 42 1.18 9.69 5.08
CA LEU A 42 2.13 10.37 4.19
C LEU A 42 2.15 9.72 2.80
N LEU A 43 2.12 8.39 2.73
CA LEU A 43 2.07 7.69 1.45
C LEU A 43 0.78 7.99 0.67
N ARG A 44 -0.39 8.05 1.35
CA ARG A 44 -1.66 8.45 0.74
C ARG A 44 -1.58 9.85 0.15
N ASP A 45 -1.05 10.82 0.90
CA ASP A 45 -0.91 12.20 0.46
C ASP A 45 -0.03 12.28 -0.80
N ARG A 46 1.13 11.62 -0.79
CA ARG A 46 2.04 11.55 -1.94
C ARG A 46 1.34 10.95 -3.18
N MET A 47 0.56 9.89 -2.98
CA MET A 47 -0.21 9.26 -4.07
C MET A 47 -1.28 10.18 -4.63
N LEU A 48 -2.03 10.90 -3.78
CA LEU A 48 -3.07 11.85 -4.21
C LEU A 48 -2.48 13.06 -4.94
N ASN A 49 -1.26 13.46 -4.58
CA ASN A 49 -0.51 14.51 -5.26
C ASN A 49 0.21 14.05 -6.54
N ASN A 50 0.00 12.80 -6.98
CA ASN A 50 0.68 12.19 -8.14
C ASN A 50 2.21 12.24 -8.05
N GLU A 51 2.77 12.17 -6.84
CA GLU A 51 4.22 12.12 -6.65
C GLU A 51 4.80 10.77 -7.09
N TYR A 52 6.06 10.80 -7.54
CA TYR A 52 6.81 9.58 -7.77
C TYR A 52 7.21 8.95 -6.42
N ILE A 53 6.93 7.66 -6.27
CA ILE A 53 7.20 6.91 -5.04
C ILE A 53 8.22 5.81 -5.37
N ASP A 54 9.46 5.98 -4.92
CA ASP A 54 10.57 5.06 -5.20
C ASP A 54 10.25 3.61 -4.84
N GLU A 55 9.52 3.39 -3.75
CA GLU A 55 9.08 2.07 -3.29
C GLU A 55 8.11 1.39 -4.27
N CYS A 56 7.46 2.17 -5.13
CA CYS A 56 6.54 1.71 -6.19
C CYS A 56 7.22 1.60 -7.56
N LYS A 57 8.55 1.82 -7.65
CA LYS A 57 9.35 1.70 -8.88
C LYS A 57 9.08 0.43 -9.71
N PRO A 58 8.93 -0.78 -9.11
CA PRO A 58 8.61 -1.97 -9.89
C PRO A 58 7.29 -1.81 -10.66
N CYS A 59 6.24 -1.28 -10.03
CA CYS A 59 4.95 -1.08 -10.69
C CYS A 59 5.05 -0.07 -11.84
N TYR A 60 5.76 1.05 -11.65
CA TYR A 60 5.99 2.01 -12.73
C TYR A 60 6.75 1.39 -13.90
N TYR A 61 7.72 0.52 -13.64
CA TYR A 61 8.44 -0.20 -14.68
C TYR A 61 7.51 -1.12 -15.49
N TYR A 62 6.74 -1.99 -14.84
CA TYR A 62 5.79 -2.87 -15.52
C TYR A 62 4.79 -2.07 -16.36
N ASP A 63 4.22 -1.01 -15.79
CA ASP A 63 3.28 -0.14 -16.50
C ASP A 63 3.93 0.52 -17.73
N SER A 64 5.22 0.87 -17.67
CA SER A 64 5.95 1.52 -18.77
C SER A 64 6.24 0.59 -19.96
N ILE A 65 6.30 -0.73 -19.72
CA ILE A 65 6.54 -1.74 -20.75
C ILE A 65 5.24 -2.41 -21.23
N GLY A 66 4.09 -1.94 -20.76
CA GLY A 66 2.77 -2.48 -21.13
C GLY A 66 2.41 -3.80 -20.44
N GLU A 67 3.14 -4.19 -19.39
CA GLU A 67 2.89 -5.39 -18.60
C GLU A 67 2.02 -5.08 -17.38
N LEU A 68 1.29 -6.08 -16.90
CA LEU A 68 0.37 -5.92 -15.77
C LEU A 68 1.12 -5.70 -14.46
N SER A 69 0.97 -4.53 -13.84
CA SER A 69 1.55 -4.25 -12.52
C SER A 69 0.64 -4.66 -11.37
N GLN A 70 1.23 -4.98 -10.21
CA GLN A 70 0.47 -5.27 -8.99
C GLN A 70 -0.44 -4.10 -8.59
N ARG A 71 -0.03 -2.85 -8.86
CA ARG A 71 -0.84 -1.66 -8.65
C ARG A 71 -2.12 -1.70 -9.48
N GLN A 72 -2.03 -2.07 -10.77
CA GLN A 72 -3.19 -2.18 -11.64
C GLN A 72 -4.16 -3.26 -11.15
N VAL A 73 -3.65 -4.44 -10.77
CA VAL A 73 -4.47 -5.53 -10.19
C VAL A 73 -5.23 -5.04 -8.96
N ILE A 74 -4.52 -4.44 -8.00
CA ILE A 74 -5.11 -3.93 -6.77
C ILE A 74 -6.11 -2.79 -7.03
N ASN A 75 -5.92 -2.00 -8.08
CA ASN A 75 -6.85 -0.93 -8.44
C ASN A 75 -8.11 -1.46 -9.14
N GLN A 76 -8.02 -2.60 -9.84
CA GLN A 76 -9.18 -3.28 -10.43
C GLN A 76 -10.03 -3.97 -9.35
N GLU A 77 -9.40 -4.56 -8.36
CA GLU A 77 -10.08 -5.25 -7.25
C GLU A 77 -10.67 -4.28 -6.21
N HIS A 78 -10.04 -3.11 -6.04
CA HIS A 78 -10.40 -2.15 -5.02
C HIS A 78 -10.42 -0.72 -5.56
N SER A 79 -11.63 -0.15 -5.68
CA SER A 79 -11.85 1.24 -6.04
C SER A 79 -11.45 2.21 -4.92
N TYR A 80 -11.06 3.44 -5.29
CA TYR A 80 -10.91 4.53 -4.32
C TYR A 80 -12.24 4.83 -3.62
N ARG A 81 -12.16 5.20 -2.34
CA ARG A 81 -13.24 5.84 -1.59
C ARG A 81 -12.64 6.96 -0.74
N GLU A 82 -13.32 8.11 -0.67
CA GLU A 82 -12.89 9.24 0.17
C GLU A 82 -12.91 8.86 1.66
N GLU A 83 -13.95 8.16 2.10
CA GLU A 83 -13.96 7.49 3.39
C GLU A 83 -13.31 6.10 3.24
N PHE A 84 -12.13 5.94 3.83
CA PHE A 84 -11.37 4.70 3.78
C PHE A 84 -11.24 4.04 5.15
N PHE A 85 -11.29 2.72 5.14
CA PHE A 85 -11.04 1.85 6.29
C PHE A 85 -10.25 0.63 5.82
N LEU A 86 -9.69 -0.14 6.76
CA LEU A 86 -9.01 -1.37 6.42
C LEU A 86 -10.04 -2.42 6.00
N GLU A 87 -10.10 -2.72 4.70
CA GLU A 87 -10.98 -3.74 4.12
C GLU A 87 -10.33 -5.13 4.11
N GLY A 88 -8.99 -5.21 4.04
CA GLY A 88 -8.29 -6.48 3.96
C GLY A 88 -6.87 -6.47 4.54
N LEU A 89 -6.49 -7.59 5.15
CA LEU A 89 -5.13 -7.88 5.61
C LEU A 89 -4.64 -9.16 4.91
N GLU A 90 -3.60 -9.02 4.10
CA GLU A 90 -2.88 -10.17 3.53
C GLU A 90 -1.78 -10.62 4.49
N ILE A 91 -1.54 -11.92 4.61
CA ILE A 91 -0.43 -12.46 5.41
C ILE A 91 0.60 -13.07 4.45
N SER A 92 1.84 -12.60 4.54
CA SER A 92 2.96 -13.02 3.68
C SER A 92 4.16 -13.48 4.49
#